data_AF-A0A354SIP4-F1
#
_entry.id   AF-A0A354SIP4-F1
#
_cell.length_a   1.000
_cell.length_b   1.000
_cell.length_c   1.000
_cell.angle_alpha   90.00
_cell.angle_beta   90.00
_cell.angle_gamma   90.00
#
_symmetry.space_group_name_H-M   'P 1'
#
loop_
_entity.id
_entity.type
_entity.pdbx_description
1 polymer ?
#
loop_
_entity_poly.entity_id
_entity_poly.type
_entity_poly.pdbx_seq_one_letter_code
_entity_poly.pdbx_strand_id
1 'polypeptide(L)' 'MDTVIGPSDYDGKPAFKLNYGAYNSGTVQSMRDEIRKINDNLFLGLGYMALGGGKINPAPFALIGPAKEWVGVDQP' A
#
# COMPACT_ATOMS: atom_id res chain seq x y z
N MET A 1 -6.09 -6.25 6.38
CA MET A 1 -5.17 -5.09 6.51
C MET A 1 -6.02 -3.88 6.79
N ASP A 2 -5.52 -2.92 7.57
CA ASP A 2 -6.21 -1.64 7.72
C ASP A 2 -5.85 -0.73 6.55
N THR A 3 -6.80 0.11 6.13
CA THR A 3 -6.59 1.07 5.04
C THR A 3 -7.02 2.46 5.45
N VAL A 4 -6.27 3.47 5.05
CA VAL A 4 -6.58 4.87 5.32
C VAL A 4 -6.16 5.76 4.16
N ILE A 5 -6.94 6.80 3.87
CA ILE A 5 -6.48 7.92 3.04
C ILE A 5 -5.90 8.97 3.98
N GLY A 6 -4.62 9.29 3.82
CA GLY A 6 -3.92 10.21 4.73
C GLY A 6 -2.64 10.80 4.12
N PRO A 7 -1.92 11.64 4.88
CA PRO A 7 -0.68 12.23 4.42
C PRO A 7 0.37 11.13 4.20
N SER A 8 1.07 11.25 3.07
CA SER A 8 2.19 10.41 2.72
C SER A 8 3.37 10.68 3.64
N ASP A 9 4.01 9.58 3.98
CA ASP A 9 5.21 9.54 4.80
C ASP A 9 6.45 10.14 4.12
N TYR A 10 6.40 10.36 2.80
CA TYR A 10 7.53 10.79 1.97
C TYR A 10 7.50 12.27 1.61
N ASP A 11 6.32 12.83 1.33
CA ASP A 11 6.18 14.22 0.88
C ASP A 11 4.95 14.95 1.47
N GLY A 12 4.24 14.32 2.41
CA GLY A 12 3.05 14.89 3.06
C GLY A 12 1.79 14.96 2.19
N LYS A 13 1.84 14.61 0.91
CA LYS A 13 0.66 14.66 0.01
C LYS A 13 -0.28 13.48 0.27
N PRO A 14 -1.57 13.59 -0.08
CA PRO A 14 -2.52 12.48 0.12
C PRO A 14 -2.07 11.18 -0.57
N ALA A 15 -2.17 10.06 0.15
CA ALA A 15 -1.93 8.72 -0.34
C ALA A 15 -2.95 7.73 0.26
N PHE A 16 -3.26 6.68 -0.49
CA PHE A 16 -3.98 5.51 0.03
C PHE A 16 -2.97 4.58 0.68
N LYS A 17 -3.10 4.36 1.98
CA LYS A 17 -2.11 3.66 2.80
C LYS A 17 -2.65 2.31 3.25
N LEU A 18 -1.84 1.27 3.11
CA LEU A 18 -2.15 -0.09 3.55
C LEU A 18 -1.27 -0.45 4.74
N ASN A 19 -1.89 -0.89 5.84
CA ASN A 19 -1.21 -1.43 7.00
C ASN A 19 -1.47 -2.94 7.10
N TYR A 20 -0.52 -3.73 6.60
CA TYR A 20 -0.58 -5.19 6.70
C TYR A 20 -0.42 -5.68 8.14
N GLY A 21 0.29 -4.93 8.98
CA GLY A 21 0.58 -5.30 10.36
C GLY A 21 -0.62 -5.37 11.30
N ALA A 22 -1.76 -4.80 10.91
CA ALA A 22 -2.98 -4.85 11.71
C ALA A 22 -3.46 -6.29 12.01
N TYR A 23 -3.17 -7.23 11.11
CA TYR A 23 -3.64 -8.61 11.20
C TYR A 23 -2.56 -9.66 10.90
N ASN A 24 -1.29 -9.24 10.81
CA ASN A 24 -0.18 -10.13 10.47
C ASN A 24 0.94 -10.01 11.50
N SER A 25 1.65 -11.12 11.72
CA SER A 25 2.83 -11.20 12.59
C SER A 25 4.11 -11.49 11.80
N GLY A 26 5.26 -11.53 12.47
CA GLY A 26 6.53 -11.84 11.84
C GLY A 26 7.00 -10.76 10.88
N THR A 27 7.66 -11.15 9.79
CA THR A 27 8.31 -10.23 8.84
C THR A 27 7.33 -9.23 8.21
N VAL A 28 6.13 -9.70 7.86
CA VAL A 28 5.07 -8.90 7.23
C VAL A 28 4.34 -7.97 8.20
N GLN A 29 4.55 -8.08 9.52
CA GLN A 29 3.96 -7.17 10.51
C GLN A 29 4.36 -5.70 10.24
N SER A 30 5.58 -5.51 9.76
CA SER A 30 6.14 -4.19 9.44
C SER A 30 5.80 -3.68 8.04
N MET A 31 5.07 -4.47 7.24
CA MET A 31 4.82 -4.12 5.84
C MET A 31 3.78 -3.00 5.70
N ARG A 32 4.10 -2.00 4.90
CA ARG A 32 3.26 -0.84 4.58
C ARG A 32 3.37 -0.53 3.10
N ASP A 33 2.25 -0.13 2.51
CA ASP A 33 2.24 0.47 1.17
C ASP A 33 1.64 1.87 1.22
N GLU A 34 2.14 2.76 0.36
CA GLU A 34 1.48 4.01 0.01
C GLU A 34 1.23 4.07 -1.50
N ILE A 35 -0.01 4.31 -1.90
CA ILE A 35 -0.45 4.26 -3.29
C ILE A 35 -1.04 5.62 -3.69
N ARG A 36 -0.69 6.07 -4.90
CA ARG A 36 -1.27 7.28 -5.51
C ARG A 36 -1.76 7.02 -6.92
N LYS A 37 -2.89 7.62 -7.23
CA LYS A 37 -3.47 7.64 -8.58
C LYS A 37 -2.66 8.57 -9.47
N ILE A 38 -2.23 8.07 -10.62
CA ILE A 38 -1.67 8.88 -11.72
C ILE A 38 -2.77 9.20 -12.72
N ASN A 39 -3.56 8.19 -13.10
CA ASN A 39 -4.76 8.32 -13.93
C ASN A 39 -5.72 7.16 -13.67
N ASP A 40 -6.79 7.03 -14.45
CA ASP A 40 -7.81 5.99 -14.26
C ASP A 40 -7.31 4.55 -14.41
N ASN A 41 -6.15 4.33 -15.02
CA ASN A 41 -5.58 3.01 -15.32
C ASN A 41 -4.19 2.79 -14.72
N LEU A 42 -3.66 3.75 -13.95
CA LEU A 42 -2.30 3.69 -13.40
C LEU A 42 -2.25 4.29 -12.00
N PHE A 43 -1.73 3.49 -11.07
CA PHE A 43 -1.35 3.92 -9.74
C PHE A 43 0.12 3.55 -9.49
N LEU A 44 0.82 4.40 -8.76
CA LEU A 44 2.17 4.13 -8.27
C LEU A 44 2.13 3.84 -6.78
N GLY A 45 2.87 2.81 -6.38
CA GLY A 45 3.00 2.35 -5.01
C GLY A 45 4.44 2.42 -4.52
N LEU A 46 4.60 2.76 -3.25
CA LEU A 46 5.84 2.57 -2.50
C LEU A 46 5.55 1.60 -1.36
N GLY A 47 6.13 0.40 -1.44
CA GLY A 47 6.02 -0.63 -0.42
C GLY A 47 7.29 -0.71 0.41
N TYR A 48 7.16 -0.88 1.72
CA TYR A 48 8.31 -1.13 2.59
C TYR A 48 7.98 -2.10 3.71
N MET A 49 9.01 -2.75 4.23
CA MET A 49 8.98 -3.53 5.47
C MET A 49 10.32 -3.41 6.18
N ALA A 50 10.37 -3.63 7.49
CA ALA A 50 11.59 -3.49 8.29
C ALA A 50 12.75 -4.33 7.75
N LEU A 51 12.48 -5.56 7.30
CA LEU A 51 13.49 -6.45 6.72
C LEU A 51 14.12 -5.90 5.43
N GLY A 52 13.39 -5.07 4.68
CA GLY A 52 13.85 -4.42 3.45
C GLY A 52 14.54 -3.07 3.68
N GLY A 53 14.85 -2.69 4.92
CA GLY A 53 15.37 -1.37 5.26
C GLY A 53 14.30 -0.35 5.63
N GLY A 54 13.03 -0.78 5.72
CA GLY A 54 11.92 0.05 6.17
C GLY A 54 11.66 1.27 5.28
N LYS A 55 11.03 2.28 5.86
CA LYS A 55 10.56 3.48 5.15
C LYS A 55 11.64 4.23 4.38
N ILE A 56 12.91 4.17 4.80
CA ILE A 56 14.03 4.85 4.12
C ILE A 56 14.44 4.16 2.81
N ASN A 57 14.04 2.90 2.60
CA ASN A 57 14.35 2.12 1.41
C ASN A 57 13.07 1.47 0.84
N PRO A 58 12.12 2.26 0.31
CA PRO A 58 10.91 1.72 -0.27
C PRO A 58 11.20 1.01 -1.61
N ALA A 59 10.51 -0.09 -1.85
CA ALA A 59 10.44 -0.74 -3.15
C ALA A 59 9.28 -0.12 -3.97
N PRO A 60 9.56 0.51 -5.12
CA PRO A 60 8.51 1.03 -5.98
C PRO A 60 7.81 -0.10 -6.75
N PHE A 61 6.50 0.06 -6.97
CA PHE A 61 5.70 -0.82 -7.81
C PHE A 61 4.58 -0.05 -8.53
N ALA A 62 3.95 -0.67 -9.52
CA ALA A 62 2.83 -0.10 -10.26
C ALA A 62 1.61 -1.02 -10.19
N LEU A 63 0.42 -0.41 -10.08
CA LEU A 63 -0.86 -1.09 -10.31
C LEU A 63 -1.41 -0.57 -11.64
N ILE A 64 -1.65 -1.48 -12.58
CA ILE A 64 -1.99 -1.16 -13.97
C ILE A 64 -3.27 -1.87 -14.37
N GLY A 65 -4.12 -1.16 -15.10
CA GLY A 65 -5.32 -1.69 -15.74
C GLY A 65 -6.58 -1.00 -15.22
N PRO A 66 -7.73 -1.28 -15.86
CA PRO A 66 -8.99 -0.83 -15.32
C PRO A 66 -9.21 -1.53 -13.97
N ALA A 67 -9.71 -0.79 -12.99
CA ALA A 67 -10.25 -1.41 -11.78
C ALA A 67 -11.33 -2.43 -12.20
N LYS A 68 -11.19 -3.67 -11.73
CA LYS A 68 -12.21 -4.70 -11.89
C LYS A 68 -12.98 -4.83 -10.58
N GLU A 69 -14.22 -5.29 -10.68
CA GLU A 69 -15.00 -5.66 -9.51
C GLU A 69 -14.23 -6.69 -8.67
N TRP A 70 -14.36 -6.57 -7.35
CA TRP A 70 -13.80 -7.54 -6.42
C TRP A 70 -14.44 -8.91 -6.67
N VAL A 71 -13.62 -9.94 -6.91
CA VAL A 71 -14.08 -11.34 -7.12
C VAL A 71 -13.65 -12.25 -5.96
N GLY A 72 -13.28 -11.67 -4.82
CA GLY A 72 -12.98 -12.45 -3.62
C GLY A 72 -14.25 -12.80 -2.85
N VAL A 73 -14.10 -13.52 -1.75
CA VAL A 73 -15.23 -13.75 -0.84
C VAL A 73 -15.70 -12.39 -0.30
N ASP A 74 -17.01 -12.14 -0.35
CA ASP A 74 -17.62 -11.17 0.53
C ASP A 74 -17.30 -11.61 1.97
N GLN A 75 -16.96 -10.66 2.85
CA GLN A 75 -16.44 -10.97 4.19
C GLN A 75 -17.36 -11.94 4.97
N PRO A 76 -16.80 -12.76 5.88
CA PRO A 76 -17.55 -13.71 6.70
C PRO A 76 -18.67 -13.08 7.55
#